data_AF-A0A173VLR9-F1
#
_entry.id   AF-A0A173VLR9-F1
#
_cell.length_a   1.000
_cell.length_b   1.000
_cell.length_c   1.000
_cell.angle_alpha   90.00
_cell.angle_beta   90.00
_cell.angle_gamma   90.00
#
_symmetry.space_group_name_H-M   'P 1'
#
loop_
_entity.id
_entity.type
_entity.pdbx_description
1 polymer ?
#
loop_
_entity_poly.entity_id
_entity_poly.type
_entity_poly.pdbx_seq_one_letter_code
_entity_poly.pdbx_strand_id
1 'polypeptide(L)'
;MNEIIKSLYERKSMRVYEDRPIPEEMKQVILEAAAQAPTAGCQQLYTILDITDQKLKEALVDTCDHQPFIAKAPLVLIFCADCKKWYDAFTEAGSEPRKPDVGDLMLAVSDAVIAAQNAVVAAESFGIGSCYIGDIIENCEEQRRLLQLPEYVFPAAMLVFGWPTEQQKQRPKPQRVDQKYIVHENTYRSMDGAELREMFAGRCDNRSFEDWMTAFCKRKYNSDFSKEMSRSVQKYLEQYAKKEDADK
;
A
#
# COMPACT_ATOMS: atom_id res chain seq x y z
N MET A 1 -9.09 -24.19 -12.34
CA MET A 1 -8.37 -23.07 -11.72
C MET A 1 -7.82 -23.57 -10.39
N ASN A 2 -6.53 -23.40 -10.11
CA ASN A 2 -5.97 -23.83 -8.82
C ASN A 2 -6.41 -22.90 -7.68
N GLU A 3 -6.10 -23.28 -6.44
CA GLU A 3 -6.54 -22.57 -5.24
C GLU A 3 -5.99 -21.15 -5.15
N ILE A 4 -4.74 -20.93 -5.55
CA ILE A 4 -4.10 -19.60 -5.54
C ILE A 4 -4.84 -18.65 -6.49
N ILE A 5 -5.09 -19.09 -7.72
CA ILE A 5 -5.81 -18.25 -8.70
C ILE A 5 -7.23 -17.97 -8.22
N LYS A 6 -7.91 -18.95 -7.61
CA LYS A 6 -9.23 -18.76 -7.02
C LYS A 6 -9.19 -17.70 -5.91
N SER A 7 -8.23 -17.78 -4.98
CA SER A 7 -8.04 -16.78 -3.92
C SER A 7 -7.86 -15.38 -4.50
N LEU A 8 -6.93 -15.21 -5.44
CA LEU A 8 -6.68 -13.92 -6.11
C LEU A 8 -7.94 -13.34 -6.77
N TYR A 9 -8.78 -14.21 -7.37
CA TYR A 9 -10.00 -13.82 -8.05
C TYR A 9 -11.15 -13.51 -7.08
N GLU A 10 -11.18 -14.11 -5.90
CA GLU A 10 -12.20 -13.86 -4.87
C GLU A 10 -11.83 -12.69 -3.96
N ARG A 11 -10.54 -12.36 -3.88
CA ARG A 11 -9.96 -11.29 -3.05
C ARG A 11 -10.72 -9.98 -3.13
N LYS A 12 -11.12 -9.46 -1.97
CA LYS A 12 -11.74 -8.13 -1.78
C LYS A 12 -11.37 -7.57 -0.41
N SER A 13 -11.28 -6.24 -0.31
CA SER A 13 -10.93 -5.60 0.97
C SER A 13 -11.98 -5.89 2.05
N MET A 14 -11.54 -6.32 3.22
CA MET A 14 -12.36 -6.53 4.41
C MET A 14 -12.13 -5.38 5.38
N ARG A 15 -13.19 -4.77 5.92
CA ARG A 15 -13.08 -3.59 6.80
C ARG A 15 -13.88 -3.72 8.10
N VAL A 16 -14.39 -4.90 8.37
CA VAL A 16 -15.07 -5.24 9.63
C VAL A 16 -14.65 -6.65 9.97
N TYR A 17 -14.16 -6.82 11.19
CA TYR A 17 -13.56 -8.06 11.65
C TYR A 17 -14.31 -8.56 12.89
N GLU A 18 -14.25 -9.87 13.12
CA GLU A 18 -14.63 -10.49 14.38
C GLU A 18 -13.65 -10.08 15.48
N ASP A 19 -14.11 -10.06 16.73
CA ASP A 19 -13.26 -9.89 17.91
C ASP A 19 -12.53 -11.20 18.23
N ARG A 20 -11.60 -11.56 17.35
CA ARG A 20 -10.85 -12.82 17.39
C ARG A 20 -9.39 -12.55 17.03
N PRO A 21 -8.41 -12.96 17.86
CA PRO A 21 -7.00 -12.80 17.54
C PRO A 21 -6.58 -13.69 16.36
N ILE A 22 -5.53 -13.27 15.65
CA ILE A 22 -4.81 -14.14 14.71
C ILE A 22 -3.77 -14.92 15.52
N PRO A 23 -3.75 -16.27 15.47
CA PRO A 23 -2.72 -17.06 16.14
C PRO A 23 -1.31 -16.65 15.71
N GLU A 24 -0.36 -16.64 16.65
CA GLU A 24 1.02 -16.20 16.38
C GLU A 24 1.68 -17.04 15.29
N GLU A 25 1.42 -18.35 15.24
CA GLU A 25 1.90 -19.24 14.17
C GLU A 25 1.44 -18.81 12.77
N MET A 26 0.18 -18.36 12.62
CA MET A 26 -0.35 -17.89 11.34
C MET A 26 0.24 -16.54 10.98
N LYS A 27 0.39 -15.64 11.95
CA LYS A 27 1.06 -14.35 11.77
C LYS A 27 2.51 -14.55 11.31
N GLN A 28 3.23 -15.50 11.90
CA GLN A 28 4.60 -15.81 11.52
C GLN A 28 4.67 -16.33 10.07
N VAL A 29 3.75 -17.22 9.65
CA VAL A 29 3.68 -17.67 8.25
C VAL A 29 3.36 -16.51 7.31
N ILE A 30 2.49 -15.57 7.69
CA ILE A 30 2.19 -14.38 6.89
C ILE A 30 3.44 -13.50 6.70
N LEU A 31 4.20 -13.27 7.77
CA LEU A 31 5.44 -12.49 7.74
C LEU A 31 6.53 -13.20 6.92
N GLU A 32 6.68 -14.52 7.08
CA GLU A 32 7.61 -15.32 6.28
C GLU A 32 7.26 -15.30 4.79
N ALA A 33 5.97 -15.45 4.44
CA ALA A 33 5.54 -15.35 3.06
C ALA A 33 5.84 -13.96 2.46
N ALA A 34 5.66 -12.89 3.24
CA ALA A 34 6.06 -11.54 2.85
C ALA A 34 7.59 -11.47 2.60
N ALA A 35 8.38 -12.06 3.50
CA ALA A 35 9.84 -12.10 3.40
C ALA A 35 10.36 -12.86 2.16
N GLN A 36 9.60 -13.83 1.66
CA GLN A 36 9.91 -14.60 0.44
C GLN A 36 9.59 -13.87 -0.87
N ALA A 37 9.13 -12.62 -0.82
CA ALA A 37 8.89 -11.84 -2.03
C ALA A 37 10.16 -11.66 -2.88
N PRO A 38 10.05 -11.66 -4.23
CA PRO A 38 11.15 -11.28 -5.09
C PRO A 38 11.49 -9.80 -4.89
N THR A 39 12.79 -9.48 -4.94
CA THR A 39 13.30 -8.12 -4.62
C THR A 39 14.40 -7.71 -5.59
N ALA A 40 14.52 -6.39 -5.82
CA ALA A 40 15.57 -5.84 -6.66
C ALA A 40 16.96 -6.21 -6.13
N GLY A 41 17.77 -6.92 -6.94
CA GLY A 41 19.11 -7.33 -6.56
C GLY A 41 19.19 -8.24 -5.32
N CYS A 42 18.09 -8.88 -4.92
CA CYS A 42 17.97 -9.60 -3.64
C CYS A 42 18.23 -8.70 -2.41
N GLN A 43 18.04 -7.39 -2.53
CA GLN A 43 18.37 -6.43 -1.49
C GLN A 43 17.33 -6.39 -0.38
N GLN A 44 16.07 -6.78 -0.63
CA GLN A 44 14.99 -6.66 0.36
C GLN A 44 14.92 -5.23 0.91
N LEU A 45 14.72 -4.26 0.02
CA LEU A 45 14.68 -2.82 0.31
C LEU A 45 13.40 -2.40 1.06
N TYR A 46 12.98 -3.19 2.04
CA TYR A 46 11.81 -2.93 2.86
C TYR A 46 11.99 -3.36 4.31
N THR A 47 11.21 -2.76 5.19
CA THR A 47 11.05 -3.15 6.60
C THR A 47 9.56 -3.30 6.88
N ILE A 48 9.18 -4.34 7.64
CA ILE A 48 7.78 -4.55 8.06
C ILE A 48 7.68 -4.18 9.54
N LEU A 49 6.86 -3.18 9.86
CA LEU A 49 6.52 -2.83 11.23
C LEU A 49 5.27 -3.59 11.64
N ASP A 50 5.35 -4.38 12.73
CA ASP A 50 4.22 -5.02 13.37
C ASP A 50 3.67 -4.13 14.49
N ILE A 51 2.56 -3.44 14.22
CA ILE A 51 1.99 -2.44 15.11
C ILE A 51 1.10 -3.14 16.14
N THR A 52 1.69 -3.44 17.30
CA THR A 52 1.03 -4.15 18.40
C THR A 52 0.48 -3.23 19.49
N ASP A 53 1.01 -2.00 19.62
CA ASP A 53 0.53 -1.00 20.59
C ASP A 53 -0.83 -0.43 20.15
N GLN A 54 -1.86 -0.62 20.99
CA GLN A 54 -3.21 -0.13 20.75
C GLN A 54 -3.28 1.39 20.63
N LYS A 55 -2.51 2.15 21.43
CA LYS A 55 -2.50 3.63 21.35
C LYS A 55 -1.92 4.09 20.02
N LEU A 56 -0.91 3.39 19.51
CA LEU A 56 -0.35 3.67 18.19
C LEU A 56 -1.37 3.35 17.09
N LYS A 57 -2.11 2.24 17.19
CA LYS A 57 -3.19 1.96 16.24
C LYS A 57 -4.30 3.02 16.26
N GLU A 58 -4.66 3.54 17.43
CA GLU A 58 -5.63 4.63 17.58
C GLU A 58 -5.13 5.94 16.95
N ALA A 59 -3.87 6.31 17.18
CA ALA A 59 -3.27 7.47 16.51
C ALA A 59 -3.24 7.29 14.97
N LEU A 60 -2.96 6.08 14.50
CA LEU A 60 -3.00 5.76 13.07
C LEU A 60 -4.40 5.90 12.48
N VAL A 61 -5.48 5.64 13.23
CA VAL A 61 -6.86 5.91 12.78
C VAL A 61 -7.00 7.39 12.43
N ASP A 62 -6.55 8.29 13.30
CA ASP A 62 -6.72 9.73 13.10
C ASP A 62 -5.87 10.26 11.94
N THR A 63 -4.63 9.78 11.81
CA THR A 63 -3.73 10.19 10.72
C THR A 63 -4.07 9.57 9.35
N CYS A 64 -4.91 8.54 9.32
CA CYS A 64 -5.33 7.83 8.10
C CYS A 64 -6.86 7.98 7.89
N ASP A 65 -7.34 9.23 7.79
CA ASP A 65 -8.72 9.57 7.44
C ASP A 65 -9.81 8.96 8.36
N HIS A 66 -9.53 8.87 9.66
CA HIS A 66 -10.44 8.34 10.68
C HIS A 66 -11.05 6.98 10.32
N GLN A 67 -10.23 6.04 9.84
CA GLN A 67 -10.65 4.69 9.46
C GLN A 67 -10.64 3.74 10.68
N PRO A 68 -11.76 3.54 11.40
CA PRO A 68 -11.74 2.89 12.73
C PRO A 68 -11.36 1.41 12.69
N PHE A 69 -11.44 0.78 11.52
CA PHE A 69 -11.06 -0.63 11.36
C PHE A 69 -9.56 -0.87 11.45
N ILE A 70 -8.72 0.18 11.41
CA ILE A 70 -7.28 0.08 11.71
C ILE A 70 -7.08 -0.34 13.16
N ALA A 71 -7.66 0.40 14.11
CA ALA A 71 -7.54 0.09 15.55
C ALA A 71 -8.27 -1.18 15.98
N LYS A 72 -9.28 -1.61 15.22
CA LYS A 72 -10.03 -2.85 15.49
C LYS A 72 -9.38 -4.11 14.90
N ALA A 73 -8.41 -3.97 13.99
CA ALA A 73 -7.79 -5.13 13.38
C ALA A 73 -6.83 -5.82 14.37
N PRO A 74 -6.91 -7.14 14.53
CA PRO A 74 -6.00 -7.89 15.40
C PRO A 74 -4.54 -7.80 14.94
N LEU A 75 -4.28 -7.64 13.64
CA LEU A 75 -2.93 -7.49 13.07
C LEU A 75 -2.88 -6.25 12.15
N VAL A 76 -1.87 -5.41 12.38
CA VAL A 76 -1.63 -4.18 11.61
C VAL A 76 -0.16 -4.16 11.21
N LEU A 77 0.11 -4.24 9.92
CA LEU A 77 1.46 -4.25 9.37
C LEU A 77 1.69 -3.01 8.51
N ILE A 78 2.83 -2.35 8.67
CA ILE A 78 3.26 -1.25 7.81
C ILE A 78 4.50 -1.71 7.04
N PHE A 79 4.41 -1.68 5.72
CA PHE A 79 5.47 -2.03 4.80
C PHE A 79 6.19 -0.76 4.40
N CYS A 80 7.36 -0.54 4.99
CA CYS A 80 8.21 0.60 4.71
C CYS A 80 9.16 0.26 3.56
N ALA A 81 9.26 1.13 2.56
CA ALA A 81 10.40 1.21 1.67
C ALA A 81 11.61 1.69 2.47
N ASP A 82 12.70 0.92 2.48
CA ASP A 82 13.84 1.12 3.38
C ASP A 82 15.16 1.02 2.61
N CYS A 83 15.68 2.18 2.23
CA CYS A 83 17.01 2.31 1.62
C CYS A 83 18.11 2.50 2.68
N LYS A 84 17.71 2.85 3.91
CA LYS A 84 18.65 3.19 4.99
C LYS A 84 19.55 2.01 5.33
N LYS A 85 19.00 0.80 5.46
CA LYS A 85 19.77 -0.39 5.85
C LYS A 85 20.95 -0.66 4.93
N TRP A 86 20.77 -0.51 3.62
CA TRP A 86 21.85 -0.71 2.66
C TRP A 86 22.86 0.42 2.64
N TYR A 87 22.40 1.67 2.73
CA TYR A 87 23.30 2.81 2.83
C TYR A 87 24.19 2.70 4.08
N ASP A 88 23.61 2.35 5.23
CA ASP A 88 24.34 2.13 6.48
C ASP A 88 25.31 0.95 6.34
N ALA A 89 24.89 -0.19 5.74
CA ALA A 89 25.77 -1.34 5.55
C ALA A 89 26.96 -1.05 4.62
N PHE A 90 26.75 -0.29 3.54
CA PHE A 90 27.84 0.14 2.66
C PHE A 90 28.82 1.07 3.39
N THR A 91 28.30 2.02 4.17
CA THR A 91 29.11 2.95 4.96
C THR A 91 29.93 2.21 6.02
N GLU A 92 29.32 1.27 6.73
CA GLU A 92 29.99 0.42 7.73
C GLU A 92 31.09 -0.44 7.10
N ALA A 93 30.87 -0.94 5.88
CA ALA A 93 31.88 -1.67 5.12
C ALA A 93 33.03 -0.78 4.60
N GLY A 94 33.02 0.52 4.88
CA GLY A 94 33.99 1.47 4.36
C GLY A 94 33.85 1.72 2.84
N SER A 95 32.72 1.31 2.25
CA SER A 95 32.37 1.77 0.91
C SER A 95 31.94 3.23 1.03
N GLU A 96 32.26 4.07 0.06
CA GLU A 96 31.81 5.47 0.01
C GLU A 96 30.57 5.56 -0.91
N PRO A 97 29.38 5.08 -0.51
CA PRO A 97 28.22 5.09 -1.38
C PRO A 97 27.73 6.52 -1.61
N ARG A 98 27.14 6.76 -2.79
CA ARG A 98 26.24 7.91 -2.93
C ARG A 98 25.06 7.77 -1.96
N LYS A 99 24.46 8.89 -1.59
CA LYS A 99 23.18 8.88 -0.85
C LYS A 99 22.07 8.23 -1.69
N PRO A 100 21.06 7.60 -1.06
CA PRO A 100 19.87 7.12 -1.76
C PRO A 100 19.17 8.26 -2.50
N ASP A 101 18.73 7.98 -3.73
CA ASP A 101 18.06 8.92 -4.64
C ASP A 101 16.66 8.38 -4.98
N VAL A 102 15.85 9.15 -5.71
CA VAL A 102 14.45 8.82 -6.03
C VAL A 102 14.32 7.49 -6.78
N GLY A 103 15.33 7.09 -7.54
CA GLY A 103 15.36 5.78 -8.21
C GLY A 103 15.42 4.61 -7.21
N ASP A 104 16.21 4.74 -6.14
CA ASP A 104 16.29 3.71 -5.09
C ASP A 104 14.98 3.62 -4.32
N LEU A 105 14.36 4.77 -4.03
CA LEU A 105 13.02 4.80 -3.41
C LEU A 105 12.00 4.05 -4.27
N MET A 106 11.99 4.22 -5.59
CA MET A 106 11.02 3.53 -6.46
C MET A 106 11.23 2.01 -6.45
N LEU A 107 12.49 1.53 -6.38
CA LEU A 107 12.78 0.11 -6.19
C LEU A 107 12.29 -0.38 -4.82
N ALA A 108 12.61 0.37 -3.76
CA ALA A 108 12.22 0.05 -2.39
C ALA A 108 10.70 0.01 -2.18
N VAL A 109 9.96 0.96 -2.77
CA VAL A 109 8.49 0.97 -2.77
C VAL A 109 7.95 -0.25 -3.50
N SER A 110 8.54 -0.62 -4.65
CA SER A 110 8.13 -1.81 -5.41
C SER A 110 8.33 -3.09 -4.59
N ASP A 111 9.50 -3.27 -3.99
CA ASP A 111 9.79 -4.42 -3.12
C ASP A 111 8.79 -4.49 -1.93
N ALA A 112 8.54 -3.35 -1.27
CA ALA A 112 7.62 -3.27 -0.14
C ALA A 112 6.19 -3.69 -0.50
N VAL A 113 5.65 -3.23 -1.64
CA VAL A 113 4.27 -3.58 -2.04
C VAL A 113 4.16 -5.01 -2.57
N ILE A 114 5.23 -5.58 -3.13
CA ILE A 114 5.28 -7.02 -3.49
C ILE A 114 5.26 -7.87 -2.22
N ALA A 115 6.09 -7.55 -1.21
CA ALA A 115 6.06 -8.20 0.09
C ALA A 115 4.68 -8.09 0.76
N ALA A 116 4.06 -6.91 0.71
CA ALA A 116 2.71 -6.68 1.19
C ALA A 116 1.69 -7.59 0.49
N GLN A 117 1.79 -7.76 -0.83
CA GLN A 117 0.85 -8.59 -1.58
C GLN A 117 1.05 -10.08 -1.30
N ASN A 118 2.28 -10.54 -1.02
CA ASN A 118 2.51 -11.89 -0.52
C ASN A 118 1.85 -12.12 0.85
N ALA A 119 1.96 -11.16 1.77
CA ALA A 119 1.26 -11.22 3.06
C ALA A 119 -0.26 -11.34 2.88
N VAL A 120 -0.83 -10.60 1.93
CA VAL A 120 -2.27 -10.68 1.59
C VAL A 120 -2.65 -12.08 1.11
N VAL A 121 -1.91 -12.67 0.18
CA VAL A 121 -2.21 -14.00 -0.35
C VAL A 121 -2.08 -15.08 0.73
N ALA A 122 -1.03 -14.98 1.56
CA ALA A 122 -0.85 -15.90 2.69
C ALA A 122 -2.01 -15.80 3.69
N ALA A 123 -2.41 -14.58 4.07
CA ALA A 123 -3.54 -14.37 4.97
C ALA A 123 -4.85 -14.93 4.40
N GLU A 124 -5.12 -14.71 3.11
CA GLU A 124 -6.32 -15.24 2.46
C GLU A 124 -6.36 -16.77 2.44
N SER A 125 -5.21 -17.44 2.34
CA SER A 125 -5.14 -18.90 2.40
C SER A 125 -5.63 -19.48 3.74
N PHE A 126 -5.58 -18.69 4.81
CA PHE A 126 -6.13 -19.03 6.13
C PHE A 126 -7.58 -18.56 6.33
N GLY A 127 -8.18 -17.89 5.34
CA GLY A 127 -9.46 -17.21 5.46
C GLY A 127 -9.41 -15.89 6.23
N ILE A 128 -8.21 -15.35 6.45
CA ILE A 128 -8.00 -14.04 7.08
C ILE A 128 -8.19 -12.95 6.01
N GLY A 129 -9.06 -11.99 6.30
CA GLY A 129 -9.34 -10.86 5.42
C GLY A 129 -8.32 -9.74 5.60
N SER A 130 -8.08 -8.96 4.55
CA SER A 130 -7.16 -7.83 4.58
C SER A 130 -7.72 -6.56 3.95
N CYS A 131 -7.18 -5.40 4.32
CA CYS A 131 -7.40 -4.14 3.62
C CYS A 131 -6.12 -3.32 3.59
N TYR A 132 -5.77 -2.81 2.40
CA TYR A 132 -4.73 -1.80 2.24
C TYR A 132 -5.26 -0.44 2.70
N ILE A 133 -4.35 0.34 3.30
CA ILE A 133 -4.53 1.74 3.66
C ILE A 133 -3.38 2.50 3.02
N GLY A 134 -3.69 3.24 1.96
CA GLY A 134 -2.72 4.09 1.26
C GLY A 134 -2.46 5.40 2.01
N ASP A 135 -3.42 5.82 2.81
CA ASP A 135 -3.45 7.07 3.57
C ASP A 135 -2.32 7.14 4.62
N ILE A 136 -1.59 6.04 4.86
CA ILE A 136 -0.38 6.01 5.68
C ILE A 136 0.73 6.94 5.15
N ILE A 137 0.67 7.36 3.87
CA ILE A 137 1.60 8.30 3.28
C ILE A 137 1.18 9.77 3.45
N GLU A 138 0.03 10.02 4.09
CA GLU A 138 -0.45 11.35 4.48
C GLU A 138 0.15 11.80 5.81
N ASN A 139 -0.01 13.08 6.16
CA ASN A 139 0.43 13.62 7.45
C ASN A 139 1.90 13.27 7.78
N CYS A 140 2.82 13.45 6.81
CA CYS A 140 4.17 12.87 6.85
C CYS A 140 4.97 13.17 8.13
N GLU A 141 4.80 14.36 8.70
CA GLU A 141 5.47 14.78 9.92
C GLU A 141 5.01 13.92 11.11
N GLU A 142 3.71 13.69 11.20
CA GLU A 142 3.12 12.89 12.27
C GLU A 142 3.41 11.41 12.08
N GLN A 143 3.37 10.90 10.84
CA GLN A 143 3.75 9.51 10.55
C GLN A 143 5.21 9.24 10.92
N ARG A 144 6.13 10.13 10.55
CA ARG A 144 7.54 10.05 10.94
C ARG A 144 7.70 10.05 12.46
N ARG A 145 6.95 10.92 13.17
CA ARG A 145 7.00 11.01 14.63
C ARG A 145 6.46 9.76 15.32
N LEU A 146 5.28 9.29 14.91
CA LEU A 146 4.60 8.13 15.50
C LEU A 146 5.37 6.83 15.28
N LEU A 147 5.87 6.63 14.07
CA LEU A 147 6.56 5.41 13.67
C LEU A 147 8.09 5.50 13.82
N GLN A 148 8.60 6.64 14.28
CA GLN A 148 10.03 6.92 14.43
C GLN A 148 10.83 6.66 13.15
N LEU A 149 10.27 7.04 11.99
CA LEU A 149 10.90 6.77 10.70
C LEU A 149 12.13 7.66 10.51
N PRO A 150 13.34 7.07 10.33
CA PRO A 150 14.53 7.84 10.04
C PRO A 150 14.54 8.31 8.58
N GLU A 151 15.58 9.07 8.21
CA GLU A 151 15.84 9.36 6.79
C GLU A 151 15.97 8.07 5.97
N TYR A 152 15.54 8.15 4.72
CA TYR A 152 15.55 7.06 3.74
C TYR A 152 14.63 5.86 4.06
N VAL A 153 13.65 6.08 4.95
CA VAL A 153 12.55 5.16 5.21
C VAL A 153 11.21 5.83 4.91
N PHE A 154 10.39 5.18 4.10
CA PHE A 154 9.09 5.69 3.63
C PHE A 154 7.99 4.64 3.84
N PRO A 155 6.85 4.95 4.48
CA PRO A 155 5.82 3.96 4.80
C PRO A 155 4.95 3.65 3.56
N ALA A 156 5.45 2.83 2.63
CA ALA A 156 4.85 2.63 1.32
C ALA A 156 3.40 2.11 1.34
N ALA A 157 3.04 1.26 2.30
CA ALA A 157 1.68 0.78 2.47
C ALA A 157 1.42 0.28 3.89
N MET A 158 0.19 0.45 4.38
CA MET A 158 -0.30 -0.24 5.57
C MET A 158 -1.32 -1.31 5.17
N LEU A 159 -1.29 -2.44 5.87
CA LEU A 159 -2.25 -3.53 5.75
C LEU A 159 -2.81 -3.85 7.13
N VAL A 160 -4.14 -3.94 7.20
CA VAL A 160 -4.85 -4.46 8.36
C VAL A 160 -5.40 -5.84 8.05
N PHE A 161 -5.34 -6.75 9.01
CA PHE A 161 -5.79 -8.13 8.88
C PHE A 161 -6.68 -8.54 10.03
N GLY A 162 -7.66 -9.39 9.74
CA GLY A 162 -8.54 -9.98 10.75
C GLY A 162 -9.52 -10.97 10.15
N TRP A 163 -10.22 -11.70 11.01
CA TRP A 163 -11.26 -12.64 10.61
C TRP A 163 -12.47 -11.83 10.11
N PRO A 164 -12.84 -11.92 8.82
CA PRO A 164 -13.93 -11.10 8.29
C PRO A 164 -15.27 -11.61 8.83
N THR A 165 -16.18 -10.68 9.15
CA THR A 165 -17.55 -11.07 9.53
C THR A 165 -18.31 -11.70 8.35
N GLU A 166 -19.35 -12.47 8.62
CA GLU A 166 -20.21 -13.06 7.56
C GLU A 166 -20.76 -12.00 6.60
N GLN A 167 -21.16 -10.84 7.11
CA GLN A 167 -21.61 -9.72 6.27
C GLN A 167 -20.51 -9.26 5.29
N GLN A 168 -19.25 -9.17 5.73
CA GLN A 168 -18.14 -8.79 4.85
C GLN A 168 -17.83 -9.90 3.83
N LYS A 169 -17.89 -11.17 4.24
CA LYS A 169 -17.73 -12.32 3.33
C LYS A 169 -18.79 -12.34 2.24
N GLN A 170 -20.03 -11.97 2.53
CA GLN A 170 -21.13 -11.94 1.57
C GLN A 170 -21.13 -10.70 0.66
N ARG A 171 -20.38 -9.65 0.99
CA ARG A 171 -20.33 -8.41 0.18
C ARG A 171 -19.87 -8.69 -1.25
N PRO A 172 -20.56 -8.21 -2.30
CA PRO A 172 -20.11 -8.44 -3.68
C PRO A 172 -18.72 -7.84 -3.89
N LYS A 173 -17.84 -8.57 -4.59
CA LYS A 173 -16.55 -8.06 -5.01
C LYS A 173 -16.78 -6.91 -6.00
N PRO A 174 -16.16 -5.73 -5.83
CA PRO A 174 -16.31 -4.65 -6.81
C PRO A 174 -15.82 -5.10 -8.19
N GLN A 175 -16.61 -4.83 -9.22
CA GLN A 175 -16.28 -5.20 -10.59
C GLN A 175 -14.95 -4.58 -11.04
N ARG A 176 -14.14 -5.37 -11.75
CA ARG A 176 -12.93 -4.89 -12.44
C ARG A 176 -13.27 -4.57 -13.89
N VAL A 177 -12.51 -3.67 -14.50
CA VAL A 177 -12.63 -3.44 -15.96
C VAL A 177 -12.12 -4.68 -16.69
N ASP A 178 -12.54 -4.84 -17.94
CA ASP A 178 -12.03 -5.91 -18.81
C ASP A 178 -10.50 -5.81 -18.96
N GLN A 179 -9.84 -6.97 -19.06
CA GLN A 179 -8.40 -7.08 -19.22
C GLN A 179 -7.89 -6.33 -20.46
N LYS A 180 -8.70 -6.19 -21.52
CA LYS A 180 -8.33 -5.46 -22.75
C LYS A 180 -7.98 -3.98 -22.53
N TYR A 181 -8.43 -3.40 -21.42
CA TYR A 181 -8.12 -2.02 -21.02
C TYR A 181 -6.88 -1.90 -20.12
N ILE A 182 -6.29 -3.02 -19.69
CA ILE A 182 -5.13 -3.06 -18.78
C ILE A 182 -3.92 -3.65 -19.49
N VAL A 183 -4.12 -4.65 -20.35
CA VAL A 183 -3.06 -5.36 -21.04
C VAL A 183 -2.97 -4.87 -22.47
N HIS A 184 -1.87 -4.20 -22.79
CA HIS A 184 -1.54 -3.74 -24.15
C HIS A 184 -0.38 -4.57 -24.69
N GLU A 185 -0.47 -4.95 -25.96
CA GLU A 185 0.58 -5.70 -26.63
C GLU A 185 1.67 -4.76 -27.14
N ASN A 186 2.93 -5.02 -26.76
CA ASN A 186 4.15 -4.32 -27.17
C ASN A 186 4.28 -2.85 -26.72
N THR A 187 3.31 -1.99 -27.02
CA THR A 187 3.39 -0.54 -26.77
C THR A 187 2.18 0.00 -26.03
N TYR A 188 2.36 1.16 -25.39
CA TYR A 188 1.23 1.89 -24.85
C TYR A 188 0.39 2.48 -25.99
N ARG A 189 -0.93 2.32 -25.91
CA ARG A 189 -1.89 3.01 -26.77
C ARG A 189 -2.80 3.89 -25.94
N SER A 190 -3.11 5.07 -26.46
CA SER A 190 -4.10 5.96 -25.87
C SER A 190 -5.50 5.50 -26.28
N MET A 191 -6.41 5.43 -25.29
CA MET A 191 -7.83 5.17 -25.54
C MET A 191 -8.53 6.46 -25.94
N ASP A 192 -9.46 6.38 -26.89
CA ASP A 192 -10.32 7.51 -27.24
C ASP A 192 -11.52 7.66 -26.30
N GLY A 193 -12.32 8.70 -26.51
CA GLY A 193 -13.48 8.98 -25.65
C GLY A 193 -14.57 7.90 -25.69
N ALA A 194 -14.74 7.19 -26.82
CA ALA A 194 -15.75 6.13 -26.92
C ALA A 194 -15.30 4.90 -26.13
N GLU A 195 -14.03 4.53 -26.26
CA GLU A 195 -13.42 3.43 -25.54
C GLU A 195 -13.40 3.67 -24.02
N LEU A 196 -13.06 4.89 -23.58
CA LEU A 196 -13.12 5.26 -22.16
C LEU A 196 -14.54 5.14 -21.60
N ARG A 197 -15.57 5.51 -22.36
CA ARG A 197 -16.97 5.35 -21.94
C ARG A 197 -17.34 3.88 -21.81
N GLU A 198 -16.92 3.04 -22.75
CA GLU A 198 -17.15 1.59 -22.69
C GLU A 198 -16.47 0.98 -21.45
N MET A 199 -15.21 1.33 -21.19
CA MET A 199 -14.43 0.85 -20.04
C MET A 199 -15.13 1.11 -18.70
N PHE A 200 -15.77 2.27 -18.56
CA PHE A 200 -16.42 2.69 -17.32
C PHE A 200 -17.94 2.45 -17.27
N ALA A 201 -18.57 1.96 -18.34
CA ALA A 201 -20.03 1.80 -18.44
C ALA A 201 -20.63 1.01 -17.27
N GLY A 202 -19.97 -0.06 -16.83
CA GLY A 202 -20.40 -0.90 -15.69
C GLY A 202 -20.20 -0.29 -14.30
N ARG A 203 -19.66 0.94 -14.20
CA ARG A 203 -19.32 1.57 -12.92
C ARG A 203 -20.14 2.82 -12.60
N CYS A 204 -21.00 3.28 -13.51
CA CYS A 204 -21.65 4.57 -13.37
C CYS A 204 -22.83 4.63 -12.37
N ASP A 205 -23.23 3.52 -11.73
CA ASP A 205 -24.31 3.47 -10.73
C ASP A 205 -25.59 4.23 -11.16
N ASN A 206 -26.10 3.94 -12.36
CA ASN A 206 -27.25 4.60 -13.01
C ASN A 206 -27.07 6.09 -13.37
N ARG A 207 -25.87 6.65 -13.25
CA ARG A 207 -25.53 8.02 -13.69
C ARG A 207 -24.99 8.03 -15.11
N SER A 208 -24.98 9.22 -15.73
CA SER A 208 -24.19 9.44 -16.94
C SER A 208 -22.69 9.26 -16.66
N PHE A 209 -21.91 9.00 -17.71
CA PHE A 209 -20.46 8.94 -17.61
C PHE A 209 -19.88 10.25 -17.06
N GLU A 210 -20.36 11.39 -17.55
CA GLU A 210 -19.95 12.73 -17.18
C GLU A 210 -20.18 13.02 -15.70
N ASP A 211 -21.38 12.73 -15.20
CA ASP A 211 -21.74 12.96 -13.80
C ASP A 211 -20.92 12.06 -12.88
N TRP A 212 -20.74 10.79 -13.27
CA TRP A 212 -19.92 9.87 -12.50
C TRP A 212 -18.47 10.30 -12.45
N MET A 213 -17.86 10.65 -13.59
CA MET A 213 -16.46 11.07 -13.66
C MET A 213 -16.22 12.36 -12.89
N THR A 214 -17.10 13.34 -13.02
CA THR A 214 -17.01 14.61 -12.28
C THR A 214 -17.09 14.37 -10.78
N ALA A 215 -18.06 13.58 -10.32
CA ALA A 215 -18.21 13.26 -8.91
C ALA A 215 -17.03 12.43 -8.38
N PHE A 216 -16.54 11.45 -9.17
CA PHE A 216 -15.42 10.60 -8.79
C PHE A 216 -14.12 11.39 -8.71
N CYS A 217 -13.84 12.24 -9.69
CA CYS A 217 -12.69 13.16 -9.71
C CYS A 217 -12.72 14.10 -8.50
N LYS A 218 -13.86 14.74 -8.21
CA LYS A 218 -14.03 15.58 -7.02
C LYS A 218 -13.72 14.82 -5.73
N ARG A 219 -14.20 13.58 -5.62
CA ARG A 219 -14.04 12.76 -4.41
C ARG A 219 -12.66 12.13 -4.25
N LYS A 220 -11.98 11.76 -5.35
CA LYS A 220 -10.76 10.94 -5.30
C LYS A 220 -9.48 11.64 -5.73
N TYR A 221 -9.58 12.74 -6.48
CA TYR A 221 -8.42 13.44 -7.01
C TYR A 221 -8.32 14.87 -6.48
N ASN A 222 -9.45 15.58 -6.44
CA ASN A 222 -9.50 16.98 -5.96
C ASN A 222 -9.85 17.13 -4.47
N SER A 223 -10.00 16.02 -3.76
CA SER A 223 -10.28 15.99 -2.32
C SER A 223 -9.08 16.51 -1.53
N ASP A 224 -9.34 16.93 -0.29
CA ASP A 224 -8.30 17.47 0.58
C ASP A 224 -7.29 16.40 1.02
N PHE A 225 -7.74 15.17 1.30
CA PHE A 225 -6.84 14.03 1.57
C PHE A 225 -5.88 13.77 0.39
N SER A 226 -6.35 13.83 -0.86
CA SER A 226 -5.50 13.59 -2.05
C SER A 226 -4.42 14.67 -2.21
N LYS A 227 -4.74 15.92 -1.86
CA LYS A 227 -3.77 17.02 -1.85
C LYS A 227 -2.79 16.87 -0.70
N GLU A 228 -3.26 16.50 0.48
CA GLU A 228 -2.43 16.26 1.66
C GLU A 228 -1.45 15.11 1.44
N MET A 229 -1.91 14.00 0.85
CA MET A 229 -1.09 12.90 0.38
C MET A 229 0.03 13.38 -0.55
N SER A 230 -0.31 14.23 -1.53
CA SER A 230 0.67 14.78 -2.48
C SER A 230 1.71 15.67 -1.79
N ARG A 231 1.27 16.55 -0.87
CA ARG A 231 2.16 17.39 -0.06
C ARG A 231 3.10 16.55 0.80
N SER A 232 2.56 15.54 1.47
CA SER A 232 3.31 14.63 2.34
C SER A 232 4.36 13.84 1.57
N VAL A 233 4.01 13.27 0.41
CA VAL A 233 4.96 12.58 -0.46
C VAL A 233 6.06 13.53 -0.97
N GLN A 234 5.73 14.77 -1.35
CA GLN A 234 6.75 15.76 -1.72
C GLN A 234 7.78 15.99 -0.60
N LYS A 235 7.34 16.12 0.65
CA LYS A 235 8.25 16.23 1.81
C LYS A 235 9.06 14.96 2.07
N TYR A 236 8.49 13.78 1.83
CA TYR A 236 9.28 12.55 1.84
C TYR A 236 10.32 12.53 0.74
N LEU A 237 10.07 13.13 -0.42
CA LEU A 237 11.03 13.17 -1.53
C LEU A 237 12.19 14.14 -1.30
N GLU A 238 12.02 15.17 -0.47
CA GLU A 238 13.08 16.14 -0.14
C GLU A 238 14.36 15.48 0.41
N GLN A 239 14.25 14.34 1.11
CA GLN A 239 15.41 13.60 1.62
C GLN A 239 16.20 12.86 0.52
N TYR A 240 15.56 12.59 -0.63
CA TYR A 240 16.14 11.91 -1.80
C TYR A 240 16.59 12.90 -2.88
N ALA A 241 16.15 14.16 -2.80
CA ALA A 241 16.55 15.18 -3.75
C ALA A 241 18.05 15.48 -3.57
N LYS A 242 18.79 15.56 -4.68
CA LYS A 242 20.10 16.18 -4.69
C LYS A 242 19.91 17.63 -4.24
N LYS A 243 20.49 18.00 -3.09
CA LYS A 243 20.83 19.41 -2.89
C LYS A 243 21.82 19.71 -4.02
N GLU A 244 21.39 20.50 -5.01
CA GLU A 244 22.38 21.16 -5.86
C GLU A 244 23.32 21.87 -4.89
N ASP A 245 24.60 21.50 -4.95
CA ASP A 245 25.62 22.30 -4.30
C ASP A 245 25.47 23.71 -4.86
N ALA A 246 24.85 24.58 -4.08
CA ALA A 246 24.88 26.02 -4.28
C ALA A 246 26.31 26.48 -3.95
N ASP A 247 27.27 26.05 -4.77
CA ASP A 247 28.65 26.53 -4.87
C ASP A 247 29.35 25.79 -6.02
N LYS A 248 29.12 26.26 -7.25
CA LYS A 248 30.07 26.17 -8.37
C LYS A 248 30.08 27.49 -9.14
#